data_AF-A0A1I5K856-F1
#
_entry.id   AF-A0A1I5K856-F1
#
_cell.length_a   1.000
_cell.length_b   1.000
_cell.length_c   1.000
_cell.angle_alpha   90.00
_cell.angle_beta   90.00
_cell.angle_gamma   90.00
#
_symmetry.space_group_name_H-M   'P 1'
#
loop_
_entity.id
_entity.type
_entity.pdbx_description
1 polymer ?
#
loop_
_entity_poly.entity_id
_entity_poly.type
_entity_poly.pdbx_seq_one_letter_code
_entity_poly.pdbx_strand_id
1 'polypeptide(L)'
;MSANELVQVEGKSPAVVASDLLSVIKDIELSIEDSSNQVSRIEKRGLFKRAFSSTHGDLVEISKSQNKINEMMLGLIQEIITLNTMSYSFLAAVIGELEQRAKTGWLDSEGRFQELSETGQQFADRAHDIFSKILDGSKSTQTKIEVNQQNIEQLQLQFSAKAQVVIRAREDIESIKSTLTTKAELMAKSQEDIGQIQSVLLAKAERLSGIDKLLEEKRSIVEQQDLAIKALVEELQENNRLDIERERAMATLQQEVHGLTERLSALDASTITQQGKTKIFLGVLSGAVLASVIATVLNVLGLI
;
A
#
# COMPACT_ATOMS: atom_id res chain seq x y z
N MET A 1 -37.63 -30.00 -51.27
CA MET A 1 -38.44 -31.23 -51.07
C MET A 1 -37.89 -31.89 -49.83
N SER A 2 -38.72 -32.09 -48.79
CA SER A 2 -38.30 -32.87 -47.62
C SER A 2 -38.14 -34.33 -48.04
N ALA A 3 -36.96 -34.90 -47.81
CA ALA A 3 -36.81 -36.35 -47.90
C ALA A 3 -37.77 -36.95 -46.85
N ASN A 4 -38.72 -37.79 -47.28
CA ASN A 4 -39.45 -38.60 -46.32
C ASN A 4 -38.43 -39.53 -45.67
N GLU A 5 -38.40 -39.57 -44.33
CA GLU A 5 -37.58 -40.53 -43.59
C GLU A 5 -37.92 -41.95 -44.07
N LEU A 6 -36.90 -42.66 -44.54
CA LEU A 6 -37.08 -44.04 -45.00
C LEU A 6 -37.07 -45.01 -43.81
N VAL A 7 -36.45 -44.59 -42.70
CA VAL A 7 -36.46 -45.34 -41.44
C VAL A 7 -36.77 -44.40 -40.28
N GLN A 8 -37.81 -44.70 -39.50
CA GLN A 8 -38.03 -44.01 -38.23
C GLN A 8 -37.08 -44.58 -37.18
N VAL A 9 -36.15 -43.77 -36.66
CA VAL A 9 -35.12 -44.24 -35.73
C VAL A 9 -35.54 -44.13 -34.25
N GLU A 10 -36.45 -43.20 -33.94
CA GLU A 10 -36.76 -42.83 -32.56
C GLU A 10 -37.39 -44.01 -31.77
N GLY A 11 -36.76 -44.38 -30.65
CA GLY A 11 -37.23 -45.46 -29.77
C GLY A 11 -37.04 -46.89 -30.29
N LYS A 12 -36.43 -47.09 -31.46
CA LYS A 12 -36.20 -48.43 -32.04
C LYS A 12 -34.85 -49.02 -31.64
N SER A 13 -34.80 -50.36 -31.54
CA SER A 13 -33.55 -51.07 -31.29
C SER A 13 -32.70 -51.17 -32.58
N PRO A 14 -31.37 -51.35 -32.47
CA PRO A 14 -30.51 -51.48 -33.65
C PRO A 14 -30.95 -52.58 -34.62
N ALA A 15 -31.49 -53.68 -34.08
CA ALA A 15 -32.06 -54.79 -34.82
C ALA A 15 -33.26 -54.38 -35.70
N VAL A 16 -34.16 -53.53 -35.18
CA VAL A 16 -35.34 -53.08 -35.93
C VAL A 16 -34.93 -52.07 -36.99
N VAL A 17 -34.03 -51.14 -36.67
CA VAL A 17 -33.47 -50.20 -37.65
C VAL A 17 -32.74 -50.94 -38.77
N ALA A 18 -31.95 -51.96 -38.44
CA ALA A 18 -31.28 -52.80 -39.43
C ALA A 18 -32.26 -53.56 -40.33
N SER A 19 -33.37 -54.05 -39.77
CA SER A 19 -34.46 -54.66 -40.53
C SER A 19 -35.11 -53.67 -41.50
N ASP A 20 -35.39 -52.45 -41.05
CA ASP A 20 -36.00 -51.41 -41.89
C ASP A 20 -35.04 -51.01 -43.03
N LEU A 21 -33.75 -50.86 -42.75
CA LEU A 21 -32.72 -50.61 -43.76
C LEU A 21 -32.60 -51.77 -44.78
N LEU A 22 -32.70 -53.01 -44.32
CA LEU A 22 -32.70 -54.18 -45.20
C LEU A 22 -33.96 -54.27 -46.05
N SER A 23 -35.11 -53.86 -45.52
CA SER A 23 -36.34 -53.72 -46.31
C SER A 23 -36.18 -52.68 -47.43
N VAL A 24 -35.54 -51.54 -47.15
CA VAL A 24 -35.20 -50.55 -48.20
C VAL A 24 -34.23 -51.13 -49.23
N ILE A 25 -33.21 -51.89 -48.80
CA ILE A 25 -32.31 -52.60 -49.70
C ILE A 25 -33.08 -53.61 -50.58
N LYS A 26 -34.06 -54.31 -50.01
CA LYS A 26 -34.92 -55.26 -50.73
C LYS A 26 -35.80 -54.55 -51.76
N ASP A 27 -36.35 -53.38 -51.44
CA ASP A 27 -37.13 -52.58 -52.39
C ASP A 27 -36.27 -52.05 -53.55
N ILE A 28 -35.00 -51.72 -53.28
CA ILE A 28 -34.01 -51.37 -54.30
C ILE A 28 -33.72 -52.58 -55.19
N GLU A 29 -33.48 -53.76 -54.60
CA GLU A 29 -33.27 -55.02 -55.33
C GLU A 29 -34.43 -55.31 -56.28
N LEU A 30 -35.67 -55.28 -55.79
CA LEU A 30 -36.87 -55.49 -56.60
C LEU A 30 -37.00 -54.45 -57.72
N SER A 31 -36.66 -53.19 -57.45
CA SER A 31 -36.69 -52.14 -58.48
C SER A 31 -35.59 -52.33 -59.53
N ILE A 32 -34.42 -52.86 -59.17
CA ILE A 32 -33.35 -53.24 -60.11
C ILE A 32 -33.81 -54.41 -60.97
N GLU A 33 -34.43 -55.42 -60.39
CA GLU A 33 -34.95 -56.59 -61.11
C GLU A 33 -36.05 -56.19 -62.10
N ASP A 34 -37.01 -55.36 -61.68
CA ASP A 34 -38.06 -54.83 -62.54
C ASP A 34 -37.48 -54.00 -63.71
N SER A 35 -36.48 -53.16 -63.42
CA SER A 35 -35.75 -52.40 -64.45
C SER A 35 -35.06 -53.31 -65.45
N SER A 36 -34.37 -54.35 -64.97
CA SER A 36 -33.68 -55.35 -65.80
C SER A 36 -34.66 -56.12 -66.68
N ASN A 37 -35.80 -56.52 -66.11
CA ASN A 37 -36.89 -57.18 -66.83
C ASN A 37 -37.47 -56.28 -67.93
N GLN A 38 -37.62 -54.98 -67.66
CA GLN A 38 -38.08 -53.99 -68.63
C GLN A 38 -37.08 -53.81 -69.78
N VAL A 39 -35.79 -53.69 -69.46
CA VAL A 39 -34.70 -53.65 -70.47
C VAL A 39 -34.70 -54.93 -71.31
N SER A 40 -34.78 -56.11 -70.70
CA SER A 40 -34.82 -57.39 -71.42
C SER A 40 -36.05 -57.50 -72.33
N ARG A 41 -37.21 -56.98 -71.92
CA ARG A 41 -38.41 -56.91 -72.76
C ARG A 41 -38.21 -55.99 -73.97
N ILE A 42 -37.52 -54.86 -73.80
CA ILE A 42 -37.16 -53.93 -74.88
C ILE A 42 -36.14 -54.57 -75.83
N GLU A 43 -35.16 -55.31 -75.31
CA GLU A 43 -34.16 -56.03 -76.10
C GLU A 43 -34.76 -57.16 -76.94
N LYS A 44 -35.72 -57.91 -76.37
CA LYS A 44 -36.43 -58.99 -77.05
C LYS A 44 -37.46 -58.51 -78.08
N ARG A 45 -37.73 -57.20 -78.20
CA ARG A 45 -38.50 -56.65 -79.32
C ARG A 45 -37.64 -56.73 -80.58
N GLY A 46 -37.91 -57.73 -81.42
CA GLY A 46 -37.23 -57.89 -82.72
C GLY A 46 -37.26 -56.62 -83.60
N LEU A 47 -36.39 -56.58 -84.61
CA LEU A 47 -36.10 -55.40 -85.45
C LEU A 47 -37.36 -54.66 -85.96
N PHE A 48 -38.44 -55.37 -86.27
CA PHE A 48 -39.70 -54.79 -86.75
C PHE A 48 -40.49 -54.02 -85.69
N LYS A 49 -40.46 -54.42 -84.41
CA LYS A 49 -41.12 -53.66 -83.33
C LYS A 49 -40.28 -52.46 -82.90
N ARG A 50 -38.95 -52.54 -82.94
CA ARG A 50 -38.05 -51.39 -82.71
C ARG A 50 -38.22 -50.25 -83.72
N ALA A 51 -38.67 -50.56 -84.94
CA ALA A 51 -38.93 -49.56 -85.98
C ALA A 51 -40.28 -48.82 -85.81
N PHE A 52 -41.23 -49.41 -85.08
CA PHE A 52 -42.59 -48.86 -84.90
C PHE A 52 -42.97 -48.54 -83.44
N SER A 53 -42.17 -48.95 -82.46
CA SER A 53 -42.33 -48.53 -81.06
C SER A 53 -41.46 -47.31 -80.77
N SER A 54 -42.02 -46.35 -80.05
CA SER A 54 -41.36 -45.12 -79.62
C SER A 54 -40.12 -45.42 -78.75
N THR A 55 -38.92 -45.39 -79.34
CA THR A 55 -37.63 -45.44 -78.63
C THR A 55 -37.55 -44.39 -77.51
N HIS A 56 -38.30 -43.29 -77.63
CA HIS A 56 -38.41 -42.25 -76.62
C HIS A 56 -39.20 -42.72 -75.38
N GLY A 57 -40.30 -43.47 -75.54
CA GLY A 57 -41.08 -44.00 -74.43
C GLY A 57 -40.29 -45.01 -73.60
N ASP A 58 -39.57 -45.91 -74.28
CA ASP A 58 -38.70 -46.91 -73.64
C ASP A 58 -37.55 -46.24 -72.84
N LEU A 59 -36.95 -45.17 -73.39
CA LEU A 59 -35.92 -44.38 -72.68
C LEU A 59 -36.48 -43.63 -71.47
N VAL A 60 -37.69 -43.06 -71.57
CA VAL A 60 -38.36 -42.37 -70.45
C VAL A 60 -38.68 -43.36 -69.34
N GLU A 61 -39.12 -44.57 -69.66
CA GLU A 61 -39.40 -45.60 -68.67
C GLU A 61 -38.14 -46.11 -67.95
N ILE A 62 -37.05 -46.38 -68.70
CA ILE A 62 -35.75 -46.73 -68.11
C ILE A 62 -35.24 -45.60 -67.21
N SER A 63 -35.35 -44.34 -67.68
CA SER A 63 -34.94 -43.17 -66.90
C SER A 63 -35.75 -43.01 -65.61
N LYS A 64 -37.06 -43.26 -65.64
CA LYS A 64 -37.91 -43.27 -64.44
C LYS A 64 -37.48 -44.34 -63.44
N SER A 65 -37.19 -45.54 -63.92
CA SER A 65 -36.75 -46.65 -63.07
C SER A 65 -35.39 -46.35 -62.43
N GLN A 66 -34.43 -45.85 -63.21
CA GLN A 66 -33.12 -45.43 -62.69
C GLN A 66 -33.23 -44.28 -61.68
N ASN A 67 -34.10 -43.29 -61.93
CA ASN A 67 -34.33 -42.20 -60.98
C ASN A 67 -34.93 -42.72 -59.66
N LYS A 68 -35.88 -43.66 -59.71
CA LYS A 68 -36.45 -44.28 -58.51
C LYS A 68 -35.37 -45.02 -57.69
N ILE A 69 -34.52 -45.80 -58.36
CA ILE A 69 -33.40 -46.50 -57.70
C ILE A 69 -32.45 -45.49 -57.04
N ASN A 70 -32.08 -44.42 -57.76
CA ASN A 70 -31.19 -43.38 -57.23
C ASN A 70 -31.80 -42.64 -56.03
N GLU A 71 -33.10 -42.36 -56.05
CA GLU A 71 -33.81 -41.69 -54.95
C GLU A 71 -33.79 -42.57 -53.68
N MET A 72 -34.09 -43.86 -53.82
CA MET A 72 -34.02 -44.80 -52.69
C MET A 72 -32.59 -44.98 -52.16
N MET A 73 -31.58 -45.04 -53.03
CA MET A 73 -30.18 -45.08 -52.61
C MET A 73 -29.76 -43.83 -51.82
N LEU A 74 -30.14 -42.64 -52.30
CA LEU A 74 -29.82 -41.38 -51.63
C LEU A 74 -30.49 -41.29 -50.26
N GLY A 75 -31.76 -41.71 -50.16
CA GLY A 75 -32.45 -41.75 -48.87
C GLY A 75 -31.78 -42.72 -47.90
N LEU A 76 -31.34 -43.89 -48.37
CA LEU A 76 -30.63 -44.87 -47.53
C LEU A 76 -29.31 -44.30 -46.97
N ILE A 77 -28.55 -43.56 -47.79
CA ILE A 77 -27.33 -42.87 -47.34
C ILE A 77 -27.66 -41.78 -46.31
N GLN A 78 -28.72 -41.00 -46.53
CA GLN A 78 -29.15 -39.95 -45.61
C GLN A 78 -29.58 -40.51 -44.25
N GLU A 79 -30.24 -41.67 -44.24
CA GLU A 79 -30.64 -42.36 -43.01
C GLU A 79 -29.43 -42.79 -42.20
N ILE A 80 -28.38 -43.32 -42.85
CA ILE A 80 -27.13 -43.69 -42.18
C ILE A 80 -26.37 -42.48 -41.66
N ILE A 81 -26.37 -41.36 -42.40
CA ILE A 81 -25.82 -40.08 -41.90
C ILE A 81 -26.61 -39.60 -40.68
N THR A 82 -27.92 -39.77 -40.67
CA THR A 82 -28.77 -39.38 -39.53
C THR A 82 -28.53 -40.29 -38.32
N LEU A 83 -28.39 -41.59 -38.52
CA LEU A 83 -27.98 -42.53 -37.48
C LEU A 83 -26.60 -42.20 -36.89
N ASN A 84 -25.69 -41.70 -37.73
CA ASN A 84 -24.36 -41.25 -37.33
C ASN A 84 -24.38 -40.07 -36.36
N THR A 85 -25.33 -39.14 -36.53
CA THR A 85 -25.44 -37.97 -35.65
C THR A 85 -26.05 -38.31 -34.29
N MET A 86 -26.76 -39.44 -34.17
CA MET A 86 -27.37 -39.86 -32.90
C MET A 86 -26.37 -40.49 -31.93
N SER A 87 -25.55 -41.45 -32.37
CA SER A 87 -24.44 -42.01 -31.58
C SER A 87 -23.58 -42.98 -32.40
N TYR A 88 -22.25 -42.90 -32.24
CA TYR A 88 -21.31 -43.89 -32.79
C TYR A 88 -21.65 -45.33 -32.36
N SER A 89 -21.95 -45.55 -31.07
CA SER A 89 -22.22 -46.90 -30.56
C SER A 89 -23.51 -47.48 -31.12
N PHE A 90 -24.51 -46.64 -31.37
CA PHE A 90 -25.77 -47.05 -31.96
C PHE A 90 -25.60 -47.40 -33.44
N LEU A 91 -24.91 -46.54 -34.22
CA LEU A 91 -24.63 -46.81 -35.63
C LEU A 91 -23.79 -48.08 -35.81
N ALA A 92 -22.78 -48.31 -34.97
CA ALA A 92 -21.97 -49.53 -35.01
C ALA A 92 -22.83 -50.80 -34.81
N ALA A 93 -23.78 -50.75 -33.86
CA ALA A 93 -24.69 -51.86 -33.61
C ALA A 93 -25.65 -52.09 -34.78
N VAL A 94 -26.17 -51.02 -35.40
CA VAL A 94 -27.05 -51.12 -36.58
C VAL A 94 -26.31 -51.75 -37.76
N ILE A 95 -25.07 -51.32 -38.04
CA ILE A 95 -24.26 -51.88 -39.15
C ILE A 95 -23.96 -53.36 -38.91
N GLY A 96 -23.66 -53.76 -37.67
CA GLY A 96 -23.42 -55.16 -37.32
C GLY A 96 -24.66 -56.04 -37.50
N GLU A 97 -25.82 -55.57 -37.03
CA GLU A 97 -27.10 -56.26 -37.24
C GLU A 97 -27.46 -56.37 -38.73
N LEU A 98 -27.21 -55.31 -39.51
CA LEU A 98 -27.47 -55.28 -40.94
C LEU A 98 -26.60 -56.29 -41.69
N GLU A 99 -25.30 -56.37 -41.38
CA GLU A 99 -24.37 -57.32 -42.00
C GLU A 99 -24.76 -58.77 -41.69
N GLN A 100 -25.09 -59.06 -40.42
CA GLN A 100 -25.49 -60.40 -40.01
C GLN A 100 -26.78 -60.84 -40.73
N ARG A 101 -27.79 -59.98 -40.70
CA ARG A 101 -29.11 -60.24 -41.28
C ARG A 101 -29.11 -60.30 -42.80
N ALA A 102 -28.26 -59.51 -43.47
CA ALA A 102 -28.07 -59.63 -44.91
C ALA A 102 -27.63 -61.05 -45.30
N LYS A 103 -26.74 -61.67 -44.50
CA LYS A 103 -26.19 -63.02 -44.76
C LYS A 103 -27.13 -64.15 -44.36
N THR A 104 -27.94 -63.98 -43.31
CA THR A 104 -28.77 -65.06 -42.75
C THR A 104 -30.26 -64.94 -43.06
N GLY A 105 -30.68 -63.86 -43.71
CA GLY A 105 -32.08 -63.45 -43.81
C GLY A 105 -32.60 -62.80 -42.52
N TRP A 106 -33.76 -62.15 -42.63
CA TRP A 106 -34.41 -61.45 -41.51
C TRP A 106 -35.93 -61.62 -41.55
N LEU A 107 -36.60 -61.27 -40.46
CA LEU A 107 -38.05 -61.15 -40.42
C LEU A 107 -38.42 -59.68 -40.63
N ASP A 108 -39.28 -59.40 -41.61
CA ASP A 108 -39.80 -58.06 -41.83
C ASP A 108 -40.76 -57.63 -40.70
N SER A 109 -41.24 -56.38 -40.76
CA SER A 109 -42.17 -55.81 -39.78
C SER A 109 -43.53 -56.55 -39.71
N GLU A 110 -43.85 -57.36 -40.72
CA GLU A 110 -45.03 -58.23 -40.76
C GLU A 110 -44.72 -59.68 -40.30
N GLY A 111 -43.48 -59.94 -39.88
CA GLY A 111 -43.03 -61.25 -39.41
C GLY A 111 -42.75 -62.26 -40.53
N ARG A 112 -42.61 -61.80 -41.78
CA ARG A 112 -42.28 -62.67 -42.92
C ARG A 112 -40.78 -62.79 -43.09
N PHE A 113 -40.30 -63.99 -43.34
CA PHE A 113 -38.90 -64.22 -43.64
C PHE A 113 -38.54 -63.65 -45.02
N GLN A 114 -37.48 -62.85 -45.05
CA GLN A 114 -36.91 -62.21 -46.23
C GLN A 114 -35.44 -62.59 -46.34
N GLU A 115 -34.98 -62.71 -47.58
CA GLU A 115 -33.57 -62.90 -47.93
C GLU A 115 -33.23 -62.07 -49.16
N LEU A 116 -31.97 -61.68 -49.31
CA LEU A 116 -31.49 -60.96 -50.49
C LEU A 116 -31.16 -61.95 -51.61
N SER A 117 -31.47 -61.60 -52.86
CA SER A 117 -30.88 -62.32 -54.00
C SER A 117 -29.39 -62.02 -54.12
N GLU A 118 -28.70 -62.68 -55.06
CA GLU A 118 -27.29 -62.36 -55.35
C GLU A 118 -27.08 -60.87 -55.71
N THR A 119 -28.04 -60.28 -56.44
CA THR A 119 -27.99 -58.84 -56.79
C THR A 119 -28.22 -57.97 -55.56
N GLY A 120 -29.17 -58.33 -54.70
CA GLY A 120 -29.42 -57.65 -53.43
C GLY A 120 -28.22 -57.74 -52.49
N GLN A 121 -27.54 -58.89 -52.44
CA GLN A 121 -26.35 -59.10 -51.63
C GLN A 121 -25.18 -58.23 -52.10
N GLN A 122 -24.91 -58.19 -53.41
CA GLN A 122 -23.89 -57.31 -53.98
C GLN A 122 -24.17 -55.82 -53.69
N PHE A 123 -25.44 -55.43 -53.67
CA PHE A 123 -25.85 -54.09 -53.28
C PHE A 123 -25.62 -53.83 -51.79
N ALA A 124 -26.07 -54.75 -50.92
CA ALA A 124 -25.88 -54.66 -49.48
C ALA A 124 -24.41 -54.57 -49.09
N ASP A 125 -23.53 -55.32 -49.75
CA ASP A 125 -22.08 -55.28 -49.52
C ASP A 125 -21.49 -53.89 -49.87
N ARG A 126 -21.96 -53.26 -50.96
CA ARG A 126 -21.56 -51.89 -51.33
C ARG A 126 -22.10 -50.85 -50.36
N ALA A 127 -23.36 -51.00 -49.93
CA ALA A 127 -23.97 -50.13 -48.94
C ALA A 127 -23.20 -50.22 -47.61
N HIS A 128 -22.84 -51.43 -47.19
CA HIS A 128 -22.02 -51.69 -46.01
C HIS A 128 -20.66 -50.99 -46.10
N ASP A 129 -19.94 -51.04 -47.23
CA ASP A 129 -18.65 -50.32 -47.38
C ASP A 129 -18.81 -48.80 -47.20
N ILE A 130 -19.88 -48.21 -47.74
CA ILE A 130 -20.19 -46.79 -47.54
C ILE A 130 -20.48 -46.50 -46.06
N PHE A 131 -21.29 -47.34 -45.42
CA PHE A 131 -21.70 -47.15 -44.03
C PHE A 131 -20.53 -47.32 -43.06
N SER A 132 -19.63 -48.27 -43.32
CA SER A 132 -18.41 -48.48 -42.55
C SER A 132 -17.46 -47.28 -42.64
N LYS A 133 -17.32 -46.65 -43.82
CA LYS A 133 -16.56 -45.39 -43.95
C LYS A 133 -17.18 -44.24 -43.15
N ILE A 134 -18.50 -44.15 -43.15
CA ILE A 134 -19.25 -43.16 -42.35
C ILE A 134 -19.05 -43.42 -40.84
N LEU A 135 -19.05 -44.68 -40.43
CA LEU A 135 -18.78 -45.11 -39.06
C LEU A 135 -17.36 -44.74 -38.62
N ASP A 136 -16.34 -44.99 -39.45
CA ASP A 136 -14.95 -44.64 -39.17
C ASP A 136 -14.76 -43.12 -39.01
N GLY A 137 -15.39 -42.32 -39.87
CA GLY A 137 -15.41 -40.87 -39.75
C GLY A 137 -16.05 -40.40 -38.44
N SER A 138 -17.11 -41.07 -38.00
CA SER A 138 -17.77 -40.79 -36.72
C SER A 138 -16.93 -41.16 -35.52
N LYS A 139 -16.22 -42.30 -35.56
CA LYS A 139 -15.26 -42.66 -34.52
C LYS A 139 -14.23 -41.56 -34.29
N SER A 140 -13.63 -41.05 -35.37
CA SER A 140 -12.66 -39.96 -35.28
C SER A 140 -13.24 -38.69 -34.68
N THR A 141 -14.49 -38.36 -35.05
CA THR A 141 -15.21 -37.19 -34.52
C THR A 141 -15.51 -37.36 -33.03
N GLN A 142 -16.00 -38.54 -32.62
CA GLN A 142 -16.27 -38.88 -31.23
C GLN A 142 -15.02 -38.77 -30.36
N THR A 143 -13.88 -39.31 -30.83
CA THR A 143 -12.59 -39.17 -30.12
C THR A 143 -12.19 -37.70 -29.94
N LYS A 144 -12.41 -36.84 -30.95
CA LYS A 144 -12.13 -35.40 -30.82
C LYS A 144 -13.07 -34.73 -29.81
N ILE A 145 -14.34 -35.13 -29.77
CA ILE A 145 -15.31 -34.63 -28.79
C ILE A 145 -14.86 -35.01 -27.37
N GLU A 146 -14.44 -36.26 -27.15
CA GLU A 146 -13.95 -36.73 -25.85
C GLU A 146 -12.71 -35.98 -25.38
N VAL A 147 -11.73 -35.75 -26.27
CA VAL A 147 -10.54 -34.94 -25.96
C VAL A 147 -10.93 -33.50 -25.63
N ASN A 148 -11.85 -32.90 -26.39
CA ASN A 148 -12.32 -31.54 -26.12
C ASN A 148 -13.05 -31.45 -24.78
N GLN A 149 -13.85 -32.46 -24.43
CA GLN A 149 -14.53 -32.53 -23.13
C GLN A 149 -13.51 -32.54 -21.97
N GLN A 150 -12.47 -33.37 -22.07
CA GLN A 150 -11.38 -33.40 -21.08
C GLN A 150 -10.64 -32.05 -20.98
N ASN A 151 -10.37 -31.41 -22.12
CA ASN A 151 -9.73 -30.10 -22.14
C ASN A 151 -10.61 -29.02 -21.49
N ILE A 152 -11.92 -29.06 -21.71
CA ILE A 152 -12.88 -28.13 -21.08
C ILE A 152 -12.87 -28.31 -19.56
N GLU A 153 -12.92 -29.55 -19.07
CA GLU A 153 -12.86 -29.86 -17.65
C GLU A 153 -11.55 -29.36 -17.01
N GLN A 154 -10.42 -29.57 -17.70
CA GLN A 154 -9.12 -29.06 -17.24
C GLN A 154 -9.10 -27.52 -17.19
N LEU A 155 -9.65 -26.84 -18.21
CA LEU A 155 -9.75 -25.38 -18.24
C LEU A 155 -10.63 -24.85 -17.10
N GLN A 156 -11.73 -25.53 -16.77
CA GLN A 156 -12.59 -25.16 -15.64
C GLN A 156 -11.84 -25.26 -14.30
N LEU A 157 -11.03 -26.29 -14.10
CA LEU A 157 -10.19 -26.45 -12.91
C LEU A 157 -9.14 -25.33 -12.82
N GLN A 158 -8.45 -25.02 -13.92
CA GLN A 158 -7.47 -23.93 -13.96
C GLN A 158 -8.10 -22.57 -13.68
N PHE A 159 -9.28 -22.31 -14.26
CA PHE A 159 -10.01 -21.06 -14.04
C PHE A 159 -10.39 -20.90 -12.57
N SER A 160 -10.90 -21.96 -11.95
CA SER A 160 -11.27 -21.98 -10.53
C SER A 160 -10.08 -21.73 -9.62
N ALA A 161 -8.94 -22.37 -9.89
CA ALA A 161 -7.70 -22.13 -9.16
C ALA A 161 -7.22 -20.68 -9.29
N LYS A 162 -7.27 -20.11 -10.51
CA LYS A 162 -6.88 -18.72 -10.76
C LYS A 162 -7.82 -17.72 -10.06
N ALA A 163 -9.12 -18.01 -10.01
CA ALA A 163 -10.08 -17.19 -9.28
C ALA A 163 -9.74 -17.13 -7.79
N GLN A 164 -9.36 -18.25 -7.16
CA GLN A 164 -8.94 -18.27 -5.75
C GLN A 164 -7.67 -17.42 -5.51
N VAL A 165 -6.69 -17.47 -6.42
CA VAL A 165 -5.48 -16.64 -6.33
C VAL A 165 -5.84 -15.15 -6.40
N VAL A 166 -6.77 -14.76 -7.27
CA VAL A 166 -7.22 -13.37 -7.39
C VAL A 166 -7.93 -12.89 -6.12
N ILE A 167 -8.75 -13.74 -5.48
CA ILE A 167 -9.40 -13.41 -4.21
C ILE A 167 -8.35 -13.15 -3.12
N ARG A 168 -7.37 -14.05 -2.97
CA ARG A 168 -6.28 -13.88 -1.99
C ARG A 168 -5.47 -12.61 -2.25
N ALA A 169 -5.09 -12.37 -3.51
CA ALA A 169 -4.34 -11.16 -3.87
C ALA A 169 -5.13 -9.87 -3.55
N ARG A 170 -6.46 -9.90 -3.68
CA ARG A 170 -7.32 -8.76 -3.32
C ARG A 170 -7.34 -8.53 -1.81
N GLU A 171 -7.40 -9.60 -1.00
CA GLU A 171 -7.31 -9.52 0.46
C GLU A 171 -5.96 -8.94 0.91
N ASP A 172 -4.87 -9.40 0.31
CA ASP A 172 -3.52 -8.88 0.57
C ASP A 172 -3.40 -7.39 0.24
N ILE A 173 -3.96 -6.96 -0.90
CA ILE A 173 -3.97 -5.55 -1.32
C ILE A 173 -4.72 -4.67 -0.31
N GLU A 174 -5.89 -5.11 0.16
CA GLU A 174 -6.65 -4.35 1.18
C GLU A 174 -5.89 -4.28 2.51
N SER A 175 -5.22 -5.36 2.92
CA SER A 175 -4.35 -5.37 4.11
C SER A 175 -3.17 -4.40 4.00
N ILE A 176 -2.51 -4.37 2.84
CA ILE A 176 -1.41 -3.43 2.55
C ILE A 176 -1.93 -1.99 2.59
N LYS A 177 -3.10 -1.73 1.98
CA LYS A 177 -3.71 -0.39 1.94
C LYS A 177 -4.07 0.11 3.35
N SER A 178 -4.63 -0.75 4.19
CA SER A 178 -4.90 -0.45 5.60
C SER A 178 -3.61 -0.08 6.33
N THR A 179 -2.56 -0.90 6.20
CA THR A 179 -1.24 -0.65 6.82
C THR A 179 -0.62 0.68 6.37
N LEU A 180 -0.68 0.98 5.07
CA LEU A 180 -0.19 2.24 4.51
C LEU A 180 -0.95 3.45 5.06
N THR A 181 -2.26 3.33 5.23
CA THR A 181 -3.11 4.39 5.79
C THR A 181 -2.71 4.69 7.24
N THR A 182 -2.58 3.66 8.08
CA THR A 182 -2.10 3.84 9.46
C THR A 182 -0.71 4.46 9.52
N LYS A 183 0.21 4.06 8.63
CA LYS A 183 1.54 4.68 8.55
C LYS A 183 1.48 6.15 8.14
N ALA A 184 0.62 6.52 7.21
CA ALA A 184 0.44 7.91 6.80
C ALA A 184 -0.08 8.77 7.96
N GLU A 185 -1.03 8.27 8.74
CA GLU A 185 -1.52 8.95 9.95
C GLU A 185 -0.42 9.14 11.00
N LEU A 186 0.38 8.09 11.26
CA LEU A 186 1.53 8.17 12.18
C LEU A 186 2.59 9.18 11.70
N MET A 187 2.85 9.24 10.40
CA MET A 187 3.77 10.22 9.82
C MET A 187 3.25 11.66 9.96
N ALA A 188 1.96 11.88 9.72
CA ALA A 188 1.34 13.19 9.91
C ALA A 188 1.46 13.66 11.37
N LYS A 189 1.18 12.76 12.33
CA LYS A 189 1.34 13.06 13.76
C LYS A 189 2.80 13.36 14.14
N SER A 190 3.74 12.54 13.66
CA SER A 190 5.17 12.77 13.88
C SER A 190 5.62 14.14 13.34
N GLN A 191 5.11 14.53 12.17
CA GLN A 191 5.40 15.84 11.59
C GLN A 191 4.86 16.99 12.45
N GLU A 192 3.68 16.84 13.03
CA GLU A 192 3.11 17.80 13.98
C GLU A 192 3.97 17.91 15.25
N ASP A 193 4.34 16.77 15.85
CA ASP A 193 5.19 16.71 17.05
C ASP A 193 6.55 17.38 16.81
N ILE A 194 7.17 17.16 15.65
CA ILE A 194 8.41 17.83 15.24
C ILE A 194 8.21 19.35 15.18
N GLY A 195 7.10 19.82 14.59
CA GLY A 195 6.77 21.25 14.54
C GLY A 195 6.63 21.88 15.93
N GLN A 196 5.98 21.18 16.86
CA GLN A 196 5.85 21.63 18.25
C GLN A 196 7.22 21.71 18.94
N ILE A 197 8.07 20.69 18.78
CA ILE A 197 9.43 20.69 19.32
C ILE A 197 10.25 21.88 18.78
N GLN A 198 10.17 22.14 17.47
CA GLN A 198 10.85 23.28 16.86
C GLN A 198 10.40 24.62 17.45
N SER A 199 9.09 24.80 17.65
CA SER A 199 8.55 26.01 18.28
C SER A 199 9.07 26.21 19.71
N VAL A 200 9.09 25.14 20.52
CA VAL A 200 9.63 25.18 21.89
C VAL A 200 11.13 25.49 21.89
N LEU A 201 11.89 24.91 20.97
CA LEU A 201 13.33 25.17 20.85
C LEU A 201 13.61 26.63 20.49
N LEU A 202 12.85 27.21 19.56
CA LEU A 202 12.97 28.63 19.21
C LEU A 202 12.70 29.54 20.41
N ALA A 203 11.61 29.29 21.15
CA ALA A 203 11.29 30.06 22.35
C ALA A 203 12.38 29.94 23.44
N LYS A 204 12.97 28.75 23.61
CA LYS A 204 14.10 28.55 24.54
C LYS A 204 15.36 29.28 24.08
N ALA A 205 15.67 29.25 22.78
CA ALA A 205 16.81 29.95 22.21
C ALA A 205 16.68 31.48 22.39
N GLU A 206 15.49 32.03 22.16
CA GLU A 206 15.20 33.45 22.39
C GLU A 206 15.36 33.82 23.88
N ARG A 207 14.81 33.00 24.78
CA ARG A 207 14.98 33.19 26.22
C ARG A 207 16.45 33.14 26.65
N LEU A 208 17.25 32.23 26.09
CA LEU A 208 18.68 32.13 26.38
C LEU A 208 19.42 33.40 25.91
N SER A 209 19.13 33.88 24.71
CA SER A 209 19.69 35.15 24.21
C SER A 209 19.33 36.34 25.12
N GLY A 210 18.11 36.36 25.67
CA GLY A 210 17.71 37.36 26.66
C GLY A 210 18.51 37.28 27.96
N ILE A 211 18.79 36.07 28.45
CA ILE A 211 19.64 35.84 29.64
C ILE A 211 21.07 36.32 29.36
N ASP A 212 21.63 36.01 28.18
CA ASP A 212 22.98 36.44 27.82
C ASP A 212 23.11 37.97 27.83
N LYS A 213 22.10 38.70 27.34
CA LYS A 213 22.06 40.17 27.42
C LYS A 213 22.04 40.67 28.86
N LEU A 214 21.18 40.10 29.72
CA LEU A 214 21.11 40.48 31.13
C LEU A 214 22.41 40.19 31.89
N LEU A 215 23.11 39.10 31.54
CA LEU A 215 24.40 38.79 32.11
C LEU A 215 25.47 39.81 31.69
N GLU A 216 25.47 40.24 30.44
CA GLU A 216 26.40 41.26 29.94
C GLU A 216 26.14 42.63 30.57
N GLU A 217 24.88 43.04 30.70
CA GLU A 217 24.48 44.27 31.41
C GLU A 217 24.95 44.23 32.87
N LYS A 218 24.69 43.10 33.57
CA LYS A 218 25.13 42.92 34.94
C LYS A 218 26.64 42.99 35.07
N ARG A 219 27.38 42.39 34.13
CA ARG A 219 28.85 42.44 34.09
C ARG A 219 29.33 43.89 33.98
N SER A 220 28.77 44.67 33.06
CA SER A 220 29.13 46.08 32.88
C SER A 220 28.85 46.90 34.15
N ILE A 221 27.71 46.69 34.82
CA ILE A 221 27.39 47.34 36.09
C ILE A 221 28.40 46.99 37.18
N VAL A 222 28.78 45.71 37.29
CA VAL A 222 29.78 45.27 38.27
C VAL A 222 31.14 45.92 37.99
N GLU A 223 31.56 46.02 36.73
CA GLU A 223 32.79 46.71 36.35
C GLU A 223 32.74 48.21 36.70
N GLN A 224 31.60 48.88 36.47
CA GLN A 224 31.40 50.28 36.89
C GLN A 224 31.43 50.46 38.40
N GLN A 225 30.81 49.55 39.15
CA GLN A 225 30.83 49.56 40.61
C GLN A 225 32.24 49.33 41.16
N ASP A 226 33.02 48.43 40.57
CA ASP A 226 34.42 48.20 40.97
C ASP A 226 35.28 49.47 40.77
N LEU A 227 35.10 50.18 39.66
CA LEU A 227 35.76 51.46 39.41
C LEU A 227 35.34 52.53 40.43
N ALA A 228 34.05 52.63 40.74
CA ALA A 228 33.55 53.58 41.73
C ALA A 228 34.08 53.29 43.14
N ILE A 229 34.15 52.01 43.52
CA ILE A 229 34.71 51.57 44.80
C ILE A 229 36.20 51.94 44.87
N LYS A 230 36.98 51.69 43.81
CA LYS A 230 38.40 52.09 43.74
C LYS A 230 38.57 53.60 43.92
N ALA A 231 37.77 54.41 43.23
CA ALA A 231 37.81 55.87 43.37
C ALA A 231 37.48 56.32 44.80
N LEU A 232 36.45 55.73 45.44
CA LEU A 232 36.13 56.02 46.83
C LEU A 232 37.24 55.59 47.80
N VAL A 233 37.90 54.45 47.54
CA VAL A 233 39.04 54.01 48.35
C VAL A 233 40.21 54.99 48.22
N GLU A 234 40.52 55.45 47.01
CA GLU A 234 41.54 56.48 46.77
C GLU A 234 41.20 57.79 47.49
N GLU A 235 39.95 58.25 47.40
CA GLU A 235 39.48 59.46 48.09
C GLU A 235 39.58 59.32 49.61
N LEU A 236 39.19 58.17 50.17
CA LEU A 236 39.32 57.89 51.61
C LEU A 236 40.77 57.84 52.07
N GLN A 237 41.67 57.27 51.26
CA GLN A 237 43.11 57.25 51.57
C GLN A 237 43.69 58.66 51.56
N GLU A 238 43.31 59.49 50.59
CA GLU A 238 43.77 60.88 50.50
C GLU A 238 43.19 61.73 51.65
N ASN A 239 41.92 61.56 51.98
CA ASN A 239 41.30 62.27 53.10
C ASN A 239 41.95 61.87 54.44
N ASN A 240 42.24 60.58 54.65
CA ASN A 240 42.99 60.12 55.81
C ASN A 240 44.41 60.73 55.86
N ARG A 241 45.09 60.86 54.72
CA ARG A 241 46.39 61.54 54.62
C ARG A 241 46.28 63.01 55.05
N LEU A 242 45.26 63.72 54.57
CA LEU A 242 44.99 65.12 54.93
C LEU A 242 44.63 65.27 56.40
N ASP A 243 43.87 64.35 56.98
CA ASP A 243 43.54 64.37 58.41
C ASP A 243 44.78 64.14 59.28
N ILE A 244 45.69 63.23 58.90
CA ILE A 244 47.00 63.08 59.56
C ILE A 244 47.83 64.38 59.46
N GLU A 245 47.82 65.06 58.31
CA GLU A 245 48.50 66.35 58.15
C GLU A 245 47.89 67.44 59.03
N ARG A 246 46.55 67.50 59.12
CA ARG A 246 45.83 68.42 60.02
C ARG A 246 46.13 68.14 61.48
N GLU A 247 46.11 66.89 61.91
CA GLU A 247 46.46 66.50 63.29
C GLU A 247 47.89 66.92 63.64
N ARG A 248 48.85 66.71 62.73
CA ARG A 248 50.24 67.19 62.92
C ARG A 248 50.30 68.71 63.03
N ALA A 249 49.62 69.44 62.15
CA ALA A 249 49.57 70.90 62.18
C ALA A 249 48.92 71.42 63.49
N MET A 250 47.85 70.77 63.95
CA MET A 250 47.21 71.08 65.24
C MET A 250 48.14 70.79 66.41
N ALA A 251 48.88 69.69 66.41
CA ALA A 251 49.88 69.39 67.43
C ALA A 251 51.00 70.46 67.46
N THR A 252 51.46 70.91 66.29
CA THR A 252 52.42 72.02 66.18
C THR A 252 51.86 73.32 66.75
N LEU A 253 50.63 73.69 66.38
CA LEU A 253 49.94 74.86 66.93
C LEU A 253 49.75 74.76 68.45
N GLN A 254 49.38 73.59 68.97
CA GLN A 254 49.26 73.35 70.41
C GLN A 254 50.61 73.56 71.12
N GLN A 255 51.71 73.09 70.53
CA GLN A 255 53.06 73.30 71.06
C GLN A 255 53.44 74.79 71.04
N GLU A 256 53.11 75.51 69.97
CA GLU A 256 53.33 76.97 69.89
C GLU A 256 52.50 77.73 70.93
N VAL A 257 51.22 77.39 71.09
CA VAL A 257 50.33 77.97 72.12
C VAL A 257 50.86 77.67 73.52
N HIS A 258 51.33 76.44 73.76
CA HIS A 258 51.95 76.08 75.04
C HIS A 258 53.20 76.91 75.30
N GLY A 259 54.10 77.05 74.31
CA GLY A 259 55.30 77.88 74.41
C GLY A 259 54.98 79.38 74.60
N LEU A 260 53.92 79.89 73.98
CA LEU A 260 53.43 81.25 74.23
C LEU A 260 52.87 81.39 75.65
N THR A 261 52.16 80.39 76.15
CA THR A 261 51.60 80.37 77.51
C THR A 261 52.71 80.33 78.56
N GLU A 262 53.76 79.55 78.35
CA GLU A 262 54.95 79.53 79.21
C GLU A 262 55.67 80.88 79.19
N ARG A 263 55.83 81.50 78.02
CA ARG A 263 56.39 82.85 77.91
C ARG A 263 55.53 83.88 78.64
N LEU A 264 54.22 83.79 78.53
CA LEU A 264 53.28 84.67 79.24
C LEU A 264 53.43 84.49 80.77
N SER A 265 53.48 83.24 81.23
CA SER A 265 53.66 82.89 82.65
C SER A 265 55.02 83.35 83.19
N ALA A 266 56.09 83.26 82.39
CA ALA A 266 57.40 83.79 82.73
C ALA A 266 57.41 85.32 82.81
N LEU A 267 56.65 85.99 81.92
CA LEU A 267 56.45 87.44 81.97
C LEU A 267 55.69 87.84 83.24
N ASP A 268 54.65 87.08 83.61
CA ASP A 268 53.84 87.32 84.81
C ASP A 268 54.66 87.11 86.08
N ALA A 269 55.47 86.04 86.14
CA ALA A 269 56.42 85.79 87.23
C ALA A 269 57.50 86.88 87.34
N SER A 270 58.02 87.38 86.21
CA SER A 270 58.94 88.52 86.16
C SER A 270 58.29 89.79 86.75
N THR A 271 57.02 90.04 86.40
CA THR A 271 56.24 91.18 86.88
C THR A 271 55.99 91.10 88.39
N ILE A 272 55.64 89.91 88.91
CA ILE A 272 55.50 89.65 90.35
C ILE A 272 56.83 89.85 91.09
N THR A 273 57.95 89.43 90.48
CA THR A 273 59.29 89.60 91.07
C THR A 273 59.71 91.07 91.14
N GLN A 274 59.34 91.88 90.15
CA GLN A 274 59.52 93.34 90.22
C GLN A 274 58.65 93.99 91.31
N GLN A 275 57.39 93.58 91.45
CA GLN A 275 56.51 94.07 92.52
C GLN A 275 56.98 93.65 93.94
N GLY A 276 57.56 92.45 94.08
CA GLY A 276 58.13 91.96 95.33
C GLY A 276 59.34 92.78 95.80
N LYS A 277 60.22 93.17 94.87
CA LYS A 277 61.38 94.05 95.19
C LYS A 277 60.94 95.44 95.63
N THR A 278 59.83 95.97 95.11
CA THR A 278 59.30 97.28 95.53
C THR A 278 58.71 97.25 96.94
N LYS A 279 58.08 96.15 97.37
CA LYS A 279 57.51 96.00 98.72
C LYS A 279 58.58 95.83 99.81
N ILE A 280 59.68 95.13 99.52
CA ILE A 280 60.79 94.98 100.48
C ILE A 280 61.49 96.33 100.72
N PHE A 281 61.62 97.17 99.69
CA PHE A 281 62.20 98.51 99.83
C PHE A 281 61.33 99.45 100.68
N LEU A 282 60.00 99.33 100.63
CA LEU A 282 59.08 100.10 101.49
C LEU A 282 58.99 99.57 102.93
N GLY A 283 59.18 98.26 103.17
CA GLY A 283 59.10 97.66 104.50
C GLY A 283 60.23 98.08 105.44
N VAL A 284 61.46 98.19 104.93
CA VAL A 284 62.65 98.52 105.76
C VAL A 284 62.65 99.99 106.21
N LEU A 285 62.02 100.92 105.49
CA LEU A 285 61.92 102.32 105.93
C LEU A 285 60.92 102.56 107.08
N SER A 286 59.97 101.64 107.30
CA SER A 286 58.90 101.83 108.30
C SER A 286 59.22 101.32 109.71
N GLY A 287 60.26 100.50 109.88
CA GLY A 287 60.68 99.96 111.19
C GLY A 287 61.64 100.85 111.99
N ALA A 288 62.32 101.80 111.35
CA ALA A 288 63.34 102.64 112.00
C ALA A 288 62.77 103.90 112.71
N VAL A 289 61.49 104.24 112.50
CA VAL A 289 60.89 105.49 113.01
C VAL A 289 60.13 105.31 114.34
N LEU A 290 59.79 104.06 114.73
CA LEU A 290 59.00 103.83 115.95
C LEU A 290 59.84 103.71 117.24
N ALA A 291 61.15 103.50 117.15
CA ALA A 291 62.03 103.38 118.32
C ALA A 291 62.55 104.73 118.85
N SER A 292 62.51 105.83 118.07
CA SER A 292 63.00 107.14 118.53
C SER A 292 61.96 107.99 119.29
N VAL A 293 60.68 107.59 119.33
CA VAL A 293 59.61 108.34 120.03
C VAL A 293 59.47 107.94 121.50
N ILE A 294 59.88 106.73 121.89
CA ILE A 294 59.85 106.30 123.31
C ILE A 294 60.99 106.96 124.12
N ALA A 295 61.99 107.53 123.44
CA ALA A 295 63.07 108.31 124.06
C ALA A 295 62.66 109.72 124.55
N THR A 296 61.41 110.18 124.36
CA THR A 296 61.04 111.59 124.66
C THR A 296 59.87 111.79 125.62
N VAL A 297 59.08 110.76 125.95
CA VAL A 297 57.86 110.93 126.77
C VAL A 297 58.04 110.55 128.24
N LEU A 298 59.03 109.73 128.61
CA LEU A 298 59.28 109.38 130.02
C LEU A 298 60.11 110.42 130.80
N ASN A 299 60.71 111.42 130.13
CA ASN A 299 61.53 112.44 130.78
C ASN A 299 60.75 113.70 131.26
N VAL A 300 59.42 113.70 131.16
CA VAL A 300 58.58 114.91 131.41
C VAL A 300 57.56 114.75 132.55
N LEU A 301 57.44 113.58 133.20
CA LEU A 301 56.39 113.32 134.22
C LEU A 301 56.84 112.95 135.64
N GLY A 302 58.13 113.02 135.99
CA GLY A 302 58.58 113.23 137.39
C GLY A 302 58.06 112.23 138.45
N LEU A 303 58.34 110.93 138.28
CA LEU A 303 58.50 109.95 139.37
C LEU A 303 59.39 108.79 138.84
N ILE A 304 60.64 108.81 139.34
CA ILE A 304 61.88 108.08 138.95
C ILE A 304 62.62 108.66 137.75
#